data_AF-A0A2V6L6X7-F1
#
_entry.id   AF-A0A2V6L6X7-F1
#
_cell.length_a   1.000
_cell.length_b   1.000
_cell.length_c   1.000
_cell.angle_alpha   90.00
_cell.angle_beta   90.00
_cell.angle_gamma   90.00
#
_symmetry.space_group_name_H-M   'P 1'
#
loop_
_entity.id
_entity.type
_entity.pdbx_description
1 polymer ?
#
loop_
_entity_poly.entity_id
_entity_poly.type
_entity_poly.pdbx_seq_one_letter_code
_entity_poly.pdbx_strand_id
1 'polypeptide(L)'
;MRTIKYLLLLSSFGAATAFGQTITWTAATNPHIVQGTYTVPTGQTLVMEPGVIVQIQPNSTLLVYGTVIANGTTTSHVTITGADNYSASIDAKGALNFAFTDVKAKVVPDDNGVLLFSDCTFSSNGTVFNGTVIQATGTRAPYLQLDRCAFTGDGTFASASLYLAYATVVLRDTSFTNASYCSVSPGYLFVDNVTSDGSTQFGLNLGSDSDLFIDNVSVTNASYAGLQLSGDTRNGTNVLIGTNVTLEGN
;
A
#
# COMPACT_ATOMS: atom_id res chain seq x y z
N MET A 1 61.17 27.30 -21.70
CA MET A 1 59.76 27.29 -22.17
C MET A 1 59.23 25.89 -21.96
N ARG A 2 58.36 25.67 -20.95
CA ARG A 2 57.79 24.36 -20.64
C ARG A 2 56.36 24.29 -21.20
N THR A 3 56.12 23.34 -22.10
CA THR A 3 54.83 23.10 -22.74
C THR A 3 53.95 22.27 -21.81
N ILE A 4 52.78 22.80 -21.44
CA ILE A 4 51.75 22.10 -20.65
C ILE A 4 50.91 21.25 -21.61
N LYS A 5 50.88 19.92 -21.42
CA LYS A 5 49.94 19.01 -22.07
C LYS A 5 48.66 18.96 -21.22
N TYR A 6 47.54 19.41 -21.79
CA TYR A 6 46.20 19.18 -21.22
C TYR A 6 45.85 17.70 -21.36
N LEU A 7 45.64 17.02 -20.24
CA LEU A 7 45.05 15.68 -20.18
C LEU A 7 43.55 15.84 -19.89
N LEU A 8 42.71 15.68 -20.92
CA LEU A 8 41.26 15.52 -20.75
C LEU A 8 40.99 14.15 -20.11
N LEU A 9 40.63 14.14 -18.82
CA LEU A 9 40.03 12.99 -18.17
C LEU A 9 38.51 13.02 -18.45
N LEU A 10 38.10 12.40 -19.56
CA LEU A 10 36.75 11.89 -19.72
C LEU A 10 36.67 10.56 -18.95
N SER A 11 36.30 10.61 -17.68
CA SER A 11 35.91 9.40 -16.95
C SER A 11 34.39 9.28 -17.00
N SER A 12 33.94 8.29 -17.76
CA SER A 12 32.59 7.77 -17.76
C SER A 12 32.09 7.58 -16.33
N PHE A 13 30.92 8.11 -16.00
CA PHE A 13 30.17 7.64 -14.83
C PHE A 13 29.72 6.20 -15.11
N GLY A 14 30.58 5.24 -14.74
CA GLY A 14 30.13 3.88 -14.50
C GLY A 14 29.06 3.94 -13.42
N ALA A 15 27.97 3.20 -13.61
CA ALA A 15 26.93 3.03 -12.62
C ALA A 15 27.59 2.64 -11.29
N ALA A 16 27.65 3.57 -10.35
CA ALA A 16 27.95 3.23 -8.98
C ALA A 16 26.81 2.31 -8.52
N THR A 17 27.12 1.05 -8.30
CA THR A 17 26.30 0.20 -7.44
C THR A 17 26.28 0.88 -6.08
N ALA A 18 25.23 1.66 -5.81
CA ALA A 18 25.07 2.37 -4.55
C ALA A 18 24.89 1.31 -3.45
N PHE A 19 25.94 1.06 -2.67
CA PHE A 19 25.84 0.24 -1.46
C PHE A 19 25.04 1.01 -0.41
N GLY A 20 23.87 0.49 -0.03
CA GLY A 20 23.28 0.67 1.30
C GLY A 20 23.02 2.10 1.78
N GLN A 21 22.92 3.10 0.90
CA GLN A 21 22.75 4.48 1.34
C GLN A 21 21.39 4.65 2.03
N THR A 22 21.43 5.24 3.22
CA THR A 22 20.24 5.63 3.97
C THR A 22 20.05 7.13 3.86
N ILE A 23 18.88 7.55 3.40
CA ILE A 23 18.43 8.94 3.37
C ILE A 23 17.42 9.09 4.50
N THR A 24 17.53 10.14 5.30
CA THR A 24 16.61 10.40 6.41
C THR A 24 15.84 11.70 6.18
N TRP A 25 14.52 11.61 6.17
CA TRP A 25 13.61 12.74 6.26
C TRP A 25 13.26 12.98 7.72
N THR A 26 13.35 14.24 8.16
CA THR A 26 13.10 14.63 9.55
C THR A 26 12.02 15.70 9.62
N ALA A 27 11.33 15.78 10.76
CA ALA A 27 10.27 16.77 10.96
C ALA A 27 10.79 18.22 10.93
N ALA A 28 12.09 18.44 11.24
CA ALA A 28 12.71 19.76 11.26
C ALA A 28 12.74 20.44 9.89
N THR A 29 12.64 19.67 8.81
CA THR A 29 12.63 20.17 7.42
C THR A 29 11.30 19.91 6.72
N ASN A 30 10.23 19.70 7.49
CA ASN A 30 8.90 19.55 6.91
C ASN A 30 8.45 20.84 6.18
N PRO A 31 7.62 20.71 5.12
CA PRO A 31 7.24 19.46 4.46
C PRO A 31 8.31 18.95 3.48
N HIS A 32 8.41 17.64 3.33
CA HIS A 32 9.19 16.99 2.27
C HIS A 32 8.34 16.91 1.00
N ILE A 33 8.74 17.65 -0.05
CA ILE A 33 7.97 17.75 -1.30
C ILE A 33 8.49 16.73 -2.31
N VAL A 34 7.61 15.85 -2.78
CA VAL A 34 7.85 14.99 -3.94
C VAL A 34 7.23 15.64 -5.18
N GLN A 35 8.08 16.09 -6.10
CA GLN A 35 7.69 16.69 -7.37
C GLN A 35 8.29 15.90 -8.54
N GLY A 36 7.46 15.53 -9.51
CA GLY A 36 7.86 14.58 -10.55
C GLY A 36 8.06 13.18 -9.95
N THR A 37 9.09 12.46 -10.39
CA THR A 37 9.41 11.13 -9.82
C THR A 37 10.56 11.24 -8.82
N TYR A 38 10.29 10.94 -7.55
CA TYR A 38 11.32 10.70 -6.55
C TYR A 38 11.57 9.21 -6.45
N THR A 39 12.74 8.74 -6.87
CA THR A 39 13.08 7.32 -6.87
C THR A 39 13.91 6.95 -5.65
N VAL A 40 13.49 5.93 -4.92
CA VAL A 40 14.31 5.22 -3.93
C VAL A 40 14.89 3.98 -4.62
N PRO A 41 16.18 3.99 -5.04
CA PRO A 41 16.74 2.92 -5.86
C PRO A 41 16.92 1.61 -5.08
N THR A 42 17.04 0.49 -5.79
CA THR A 42 17.38 -0.81 -5.19
C THR A 42 18.64 -0.70 -4.33
N GLY A 43 18.59 -1.28 -3.13
CA GLY A 43 19.70 -1.25 -2.17
C GLY A 43 19.81 0.03 -1.34
N GLN A 44 18.98 1.06 -1.60
CA GLN A 44 18.89 2.25 -0.75
C GLN A 44 17.67 2.21 0.16
N THR A 45 17.76 2.92 1.29
CA THR A 45 16.68 3.06 2.26
C THR A 45 16.34 4.54 2.46
N LEU A 46 15.06 4.89 2.38
CA LEU A 46 14.55 6.18 2.84
C LEU A 46 13.87 5.97 4.20
N VAL A 47 14.34 6.65 5.23
CA VAL A 47 13.74 6.63 6.57
C VAL A 47 13.00 7.95 6.80
N MET A 48 11.73 7.87 7.15
CA MET A 48 10.93 8.99 7.63
C MET A 48 10.83 8.88 9.16
N GLU A 49 11.43 9.83 9.87
CA GLU A 49 11.36 9.92 11.33
C GLU A 49 9.95 10.29 11.83
N PRO A 50 9.65 10.08 13.13
CA PRO A 50 8.36 10.48 13.70
C PRO A 50 8.01 11.94 13.39
N GLY A 51 6.77 12.19 12.97
CA GLY A 51 6.27 13.54 12.68
C GLY A 51 6.64 14.09 11.30
N VAL A 52 7.29 13.31 10.43
CA VAL A 52 7.56 13.72 9.05
C VAL A 52 6.25 13.95 8.27
N ILE A 53 6.22 15.05 7.52
CA ILE A 53 5.13 15.40 6.61
C ILE A 53 5.65 15.34 5.18
N VAL A 54 5.05 14.48 4.36
CA VAL A 54 5.35 14.32 2.94
C VAL A 54 4.18 14.84 2.12
N GLN A 55 4.48 15.64 1.10
CA GLN A 55 3.51 16.11 0.12
C GLN A 55 3.92 15.67 -1.28
N ILE A 56 3.17 14.74 -1.84
CA ILE A 56 3.32 14.27 -3.20
C ILE A 56 2.45 15.16 -4.10
N GLN A 57 3.10 15.95 -4.95
CA GLN A 57 2.44 16.91 -5.83
C GLN A 57 1.57 16.21 -6.88
N PRO A 58 0.63 16.92 -7.53
CA PRO A 58 -0.14 16.36 -8.64
C PRO A 58 0.76 15.75 -9.71
N ASN A 59 0.34 14.60 -10.27
CA ASN A 59 1.08 13.85 -11.28
C ASN A 59 2.52 13.49 -10.88
N SER A 60 2.78 13.32 -9.57
CA SER A 60 4.10 12.98 -9.04
C SER A 60 4.07 11.62 -8.35
N THR A 61 5.22 10.96 -8.31
CA THR A 61 5.34 9.58 -7.83
C THR A 61 6.53 9.44 -6.90
N LEU A 62 6.30 8.86 -5.72
CA LEU A 62 7.36 8.24 -4.92
C LEU A 62 7.55 6.81 -5.43
N LEU A 63 8.58 6.57 -6.23
CA LEU A 63 8.86 5.29 -6.87
C LEU A 63 9.88 4.50 -6.05
N VAL A 64 9.49 3.35 -5.53
CA VAL A 64 10.28 2.58 -4.56
C VAL A 64 10.74 1.27 -5.18
N TYR A 65 12.03 1.20 -5.52
CA TYR A 65 12.74 -0.04 -5.85
C TYR A 65 13.58 -0.57 -4.66
N GLY A 66 13.96 0.31 -3.74
CA GLY A 66 14.65 -0.02 -2.50
C GLY A 66 13.68 -0.24 -1.34
N THR A 67 13.93 0.44 -0.23
CA THR A 67 13.09 0.36 0.97
C THR A 67 12.69 1.75 1.45
N VAL A 68 11.42 1.94 1.81
CA VAL A 68 10.96 3.11 2.56
C VAL A 68 10.48 2.65 3.92
N ILE A 69 10.98 3.28 4.97
CA ILE A 69 10.59 3.03 6.35
C ILE A 69 9.95 4.30 6.89
N ALA A 70 8.72 4.22 7.37
CA ALA A 70 8.06 5.30 8.09
C ALA A 70 7.94 4.92 9.56
N ASN A 71 8.77 5.54 10.40
CA ASN A 71 8.86 5.27 11.83
C ASN A 71 7.97 6.24 12.61
N GLY A 72 6.68 6.27 12.32
CA GLY A 72 5.74 7.02 13.15
C GLY A 72 5.68 6.46 14.58
N THR A 73 5.07 7.22 15.47
CA THR A 73 4.75 6.79 16.85
C THR A 73 3.31 7.17 17.19
N THR A 74 2.74 6.56 18.23
CA THR A 74 1.38 6.89 18.73
C THR A 74 1.15 8.38 18.98
N THR A 75 2.19 9.14 19.33
CA THR A 75 2.11 10.59 19.60
C THR A 75 2.56 11.47 18.45
N SER A 76 3.19 10.89 17.42
CA SER A 76 3.78 11.62 16.29
C SER A 76 3.77 10.74 15.05
N HIS A 77 2.63 10.74 14.36
CA HIS A 77 2.45 10.00 13.12
C HIS A 77 3.32 10.58 12.00
N VAL A 78 3.72 9.74 11.04
CA VAL A 78 4.16 10.23 9.72
C VAL A 78 2.91 10.54 8.91
N THR A 79 2.88 11.66 8.19
CA THR A 79 1.76 12.02 7.32
C THR A 79 2.21 12.07 5.87
N ILE A 80 1.56 11.30 4.99
CA ILE A 80 1.82 11.33 3.55
C ILE A 80 0.56 11.79 2.84
N THR A 81 0.61 12.94 2.17
CA THR A 81 -0.52 13.52 1.43
C THR A 81 -0.26 13.55 -0.06
N GLY A 82 -1.24 13.10 -0.85
CA GLY A 82 -1.23 13.21 -2.30
C GLY A 82 -2.27 14.19 -2.81
N ALA A 83 -2.17 14.55 -4.09
CA ALA A 83 -3.17 15.34 -4.79
C ALA A 83 -4.57 14.70 -4.77
N ASP A 84 -5.60 15.55 -4.79
CA ASP A 84 -7.03 15.25 -4.61
C ASP A 84 -7.74 14.62 -5.82
N ASN A 85 -6.97 14.00 -6.72
CA ASN A 85 -7.46 13.41 -7.96
C ASN A 85 -6.79 12.06 -8.28
N TYR A 86 -6.21 11.40 -7.27
CA TYR A 86 -5.47 10.14 -7.40
C TYR A 86 -4.28 10.18 -8.38
N SER A 87 -3.81 11.37 -8.77
CA SER A 87 -2.65 11.54 -9.66
C SER A 87 -1.30 11.45 -8.93
N ALA A 88 -1.31 11.57 -7.61
CA ALA A 88 -0.15 11.36 -6.75
C ALA A 88 -0.11 9.91 -6.26
N SER A 89 1.05 9.26 -6.31
CA SER A 89 1.16 7.87 -5.90
C SER A 89 2.47 7.51 -5.20
N ILE A 90 2.38 6.50 -4.34
CA ILE A 90 3.52 5.69 -3.89
C ILE A 90 3.48 4.39 -4.69
N ASP A 91 4.46 4.21 -5.58
CA ASP A 91 4.57 3.01 -6.42
C ASP A 91 5.66 2.10 -5.84
N ALA A 92 5.26 0.92 -5.37
CA ALA A 92 6.10 0.06 -4.54
C ALA A 92 6.40 -1.26 -5.25
N LYS A 93 7.55 -1.29 -5.93
CA LYS A 93 8.19 -2.50 -6.48
C LYS A 93 9.18 -3.13 -5.50
N GLY A 94 9.66 -2.35 -4.54
CA GLY A 94 10.51 -2.75 -3.42
C GLY A 94 9.72 -2.93 -2.13
N ALA A 95 10.26 -2.44 -1.01
CA ALA A 95 9.64 -2.60 0.30
C ALA A 95 9.10 -1.28 0.87
N LEU A 96 7.89 -1.33 1.43
CA LEU A 96 7.39 -0.31 2.36
C LEU A 96 7.25 -0.94 3.74
N ASN A 97 7.74 -0.26 4.78
CA ASN A 97 7.53 -0.66 6.17
C ASN A 97 7.09 0.55 6.97
N PHE A 98 5.78 0.72 7.12
CA PHE A 98 5.18 1.90 7.74
C PHE A 98 4.54 1.52 9.08
N ALA A 99 4.88 2.29 10.10
CA ALA A 99 4.26 2.25 11.42
C ALA A 99 3.65 3.62 11.73
N PHE A 100 2.46 3.66 12.33
CA PHE A 100 1.80 4.90 12.78
C PHE A 100 1.83 5.99 11.71
N THR A 101 1.31 5.67 10.52
CA THR A 101 1.36 6.54 9.35
C THR A 101 -0.05 6.85 8.85
N ASP A 102 -0.31 8.14 8.61
CA ASP A 102 -1.52 8.63 7.95
C ASP A 102 -1.27 8.72 6.45
N VAL A 103 -1.86 7.80 5.69
CA VAL A 103 -1.69 7.68 4.25
C VAL A 103 -2.89 8.29 3.54
N LYS A 104 -2.68 9.43 2.89
CA LYS A 104 -3.67 10.20 2.13
C LYS A 104 -3.28 10.34 0.66
N ALA A 105 -2.57 9.33 0.15
CA ALA A 105 -2.11 9.23 -1.22
C ALA A 105 -2.33 7.80 -1.73
N LYS A 106 -2.53 7.66 -3.04
CA LYS A 106 -2.71 6.34 -3.65
C LYS A 106 -1.45 5.51 -3.43
N VAL A 107 -1.62 4.27 -2.99
CA VAL A 107 -0.53 3.29 -2.89
C VAL A 107 -0.75 2.23 -3.97
N VAL A 108 0.29 1.95 -4.73
CA VAL A 108 0.27 0.95 -5.80
C VAL A 108 1.26 -0.14 -5.43
N PRO A 109 0.79 -1.28 -4.88
CA PRO A 109 1.62 -2.47 -4.75
C PRO A 109 1.89 -3.02 -6.16
N ASP A 110 3.14 -2.98 -6.59
CA ASP A 110 3.56 -3.43 -7.91
C ASP A 110 4.31 -4.77 -7.80
N ASP A 111 4.70 -5.34 -8.94
CA ASP A 111 5.39 -6.62 -9.05
C ASP A 111 6.57 -6.74 -8.06
N ASN A 112 6.54 -7.81 -7.24
CA ASN A 112 7.50 -8.10 -6.16
C ASN A 112 7.47 -7.17 -4.94
N GLY A 113 6.53 -6.22 -4.87
CA GLY A 113 6.37 -5.32 -3.74
C GLY A 113 6.10 -6.08 -2.43
N VAL A 114 6.78 -5.67 -1.35
CA VAL A 114 6.50 -6.15 0.01
C VAL A 114 6.11 -4.94 0.86
N LEU A 115 4.83 -4.83 1.17
CA LEU A 115 4.28 -3.68 1.86
C LEU A 115 3.76 -4.12 3.23
N LEU A 116 4.39 -3.59 4.28
CA LEU A 116 4.05 -3.87 5.67
C LEU A 116 3.54 -2.59 6.31
N PHE A 117 2.32 -2.62 6.80
CA PHE A 117 1.68 -1.50 7.49
C PHE A 117 1.23 -1.96 8.87
N SER A 118 1.61 -1.17 9.88
CA SER A 118 1.19 -1.37 11.26
C SER A 118 0.65 -0.07 11.83
N ASP A 119 -0.53 -0.13 12.46
CA ASP A 119 -1.10 1.02 13.16
C ASP A 119 -1.28 2.26 12.23
N CYS A 120 -1.54 2.01 10.93
CA CYS A 120 -1.67 3.04 9.89
C CYS A 120 -3.13 3.37 9.58
N THR A 121 -3.40 4.64 9.23
CA THR A 121 -4.73 5.08 8.76
C THR A 121 -4.66 5.52 7.31
N PHE A 122 -5.46 4.89 6.46
CA PHE A 122 -5.71 5.27 5.08
C PHE A 122 -6.97 6.13 5.03
N SER A 123 -6.89 7.34 4.46
CA SER A 123 -8.04 8.24 4.36
C SER A 123 -7.98 9.11 3.12
N SER A 124 -9.10 9.73 2.72
CA SER A 124 -9.17 10.53 1.49
C SER A 124 -8.67 9.70 0.28
N ASN A 125 -7.61 10.13 -0.39
CA ASN A 125 -7.02 9.43 -1.53
C ASN A 125 -6.11 8.25 -1.16
N GLY A 126 -6.09 7.83 0.11
CA GLY A 126 -5.33 6.69 0.64
C GLY A 126 -5.75 5.31 0.12
N THR A 127 -6.20 5.21 -1.13
CA THR A 127 -6.61 3.93 -1.73
C THR A 127 -5.38 3.10 -2.08
N VAL A 128 -5.39 1.83 -1.68
CA VAL A 128 -4.37 0.85 -2.05
C VAL A 128 -4.91 0.06 -3.24
N PHE A 129 -4.30 0.25 -4.42
CA PHE A 129 -4.86 -0.24 -5.67
C PHE A 129 -3.79 -0.67 -6.68
N ASN A 130 -3.94 -1.86 -7.26
CA ASN A 130 -3.08 -2.37 -8.33
C ASN A 130 -3.85 -2.82 -9.60
N GLY A 131 -5.14 -2.47 -9.73
CA GLY A 131 -5.94 -2.82 -10.90
C GLY A 131 -6.48 -4.25 -10.93
N THR A 132 -7.06 -4.65 -12.07
CA THR A 132 -7.69 -5.98 -12.29
C THR A 132 -6.76 -6.97 -13.00
N VAL A 133 -5.58 -6.54 -13.45
CA VAL A 133 -4.56 -7.38 -14.11
C VAL A 133 -3.22 -6.66 -13.99
N ILE A 134 -2.22 -7.25 -13.33
CA ILE A 134 -0.85 -7.44 -13.86
C ILE A 134 -0.21 -8.60 -13.08
N GLN A 135 -0.24 -9.82 -13.63
CA GLN A 135 0.90 -10.73 -13.46
C GLN A 135 1.58 -10.76 -14.81
N ALA A 136 2.62 -9.94 -14.99
CA ALA A 136 3.52 -10.17 -16.11
C ALA A 136 4.11 -11.57 -15.94
N THR A 137 4.29 -12.30 -17.04
CA THR A 137 4.92 -13.62 -17.00
C THR A 137 6.30 -13.50 -16.35
N GLY A 138 6.49 -14.12 -15.18
CA GLY A 138 7.76 -14.09 -14.44
C GLY A 138 7.84 -13.10 -13.28
N THR A 139 6.76 -12.41 -12.90
CA THR A 139 6.72 -11.56 -11.70
C THR A 139 5.99 -12.23 -10.54
N ARG A 140 6.36 -11.88 -9.29
CA ARG A 140 5.66 -12.37 -8.09
C ARG A 140 4.54 -11.40 -7.74
N ALA A 141 3.39 -11.96 -7.37
CA ALA A 141 2.30 -11.24 -6.72
C ALA A 141 2.84 -10.38 -5.57
N PRO A 142 2.42 -9.11 -5.44
CA PRO A 142 2.80 -8.29 -4.29
C PRO A 142 2.30 -8.93 -2.99
N TYR A 143 3.10 -8.77 -1.95
CA TYR A 143 2.72 -9.12 -0.58
C TYR A 143 2.33 -7.85 0.17
N LEU A 144 1.14 -7.86 0.76
CA LEU A 144 0.63 -6.78 1.61
C LEU A 144 0.22 -7.34 2.96
N GLN A 145 0.73 -6.74 4.03
CA GLN A 145 0.29 -7.03 5.40
C GLN A 145 -0.18 -5.75 6.06
N LEU A 146 -1.39 -5.81 6.61
CA LEU A 146 -2.04 -4.74 7.34
C LEU A 146 -2.35 -5.26 8.74
N ASP A 147 -1.68 -4.67 9.75
CA ASP A 147 -1.88 -4.99 11.16
C ASP A 147 -2.39 -3.75 11.90
N ARG A 148 -3.57 -3.83 12.52
CA ARG A 148 -4.19 -2.69 13.24
C ARG A 148 -4.35 -1.45 12.36
N CYS A 149 -4.74 -1.66 11.11
CA CYS A 149 -4.92 -0.57 10.15
C CYS A 149 -6.38 -0.16 10.00
N ALA A 150 -6.60 1.10 9.64
CA ALA A 150 -7.94 1.62 9.36
C ALA A 150 -8.00 2.23 7.96
N PHE A 151 -9.02 1.85 7.20
CA PHE A 151 -9.43 2.49 5.97
C PHE A 151 -10.69 3.31 6.26
N THR A 152 -10.55 4.64 6.21
CA THR A 152 -11.60 5.58 6.58
C THR A 152 -11.93 6.44 5.36
N GLY A 153 -12.97 6.04 4.64
CA GLY A 153 -13.45 6.79 3.49
C GLY A 153 -14.10 8.12 3.90
N ASP A 154 -14.61 8.84 2.91
CA ASP A 154 -15.24 10.16 3.08
C ASP A 154 -16.70 10.20 2.60
N GLY A 155 -17.32 9.03 2.42
CA GLY A 155 -18.66 8.92 1.85
C GLY A 155 -18.68 8.84 0.32
N THR A 156 -17.56 9.14 -0.36
CA THR A 156 -17.47 9.02 -1.83
C THR A 156 -17.04 7.62 -2.27
N PHE A 157 -17.42 7.27 -3.50
CA PHE A 157 -17.15 5.97 -4.10
C PHE A 157 -15.65 5.64 -4.10
N ALA A 158 -15.30 4.49 -3.51
CA ALA A 158 -13.94 3.96 -3.47
C ALA A 158 -12.88 4.85 -2.79
N SER A 159 -13.32 5.81 -1.98
CA SER A 159 -12.42 6.57 -1.10
C SER A 159 -11.74 5.63 -0.10
N ALA A 160 -10.45 5.86 0.13
CA ALA A 160 -9.61 5.11 1.06
C ALA A 160 -9.93 3.62 1.11
N SER A 161 -9.93 2.94 -0.04
CA SER A 161 -10.32 1.52 -0.15
C SER A 161 -9.11 0.63 -0.41
N LEU A 162 -9.26 -0.66 -0.13
CA LEU A 162 -8.31 -1.70 -0.54
C LEU A 162 -8.88 -2.41 -1.75
N TYR A 163 -8.28 -2.23 -2.93
CA TYR A 163 -8.75 -2.87 -4.16
C TYR A 163 -7.59 -3.51 -4.93
N LEU A 164 -7.40 -4.81 -4.73
CA LEU A 164 -6.29 -5.57 -5.28
C LEU A 164 -6.74 -6.77 -6.11
N ALA A 165 -5.94 -7.09 -7.12
CA ALA A 165 -5.96 -8.37 -7.82
C ALA A 165 -4.56 -8.97 -7.83
N TYR A 166 -4.50 -10.30 -7.83
CA TYR A 166 -3.29 -11.11 -7.85
C TYR A 166 -2.27 -10.73 -6.77
N ALA A 167 -2.73 -10.58 -5.52
CA ALA A 167 -1.89 -10.22 -4.38
C ALA A 167 -1.97 -11.29 -3.28
N THR A 168 -0.90 -11.42 -2.49
CA THR A 168 -0.98 -12.08 -1.18
C THR A 168 -1.28 -11.02 -0.14
N VAL A 169 -2.41 -11.11 0.55
CA VAL A 169 -2.83 -10.10 1.53
C VAL A 169 -3.13 -10.76 2.87
N VAL A 170 -2.51 -10.21 3.91
CA VAL A 170 -2.77 -10.53 5.31
C VAL A 170 -3.45 -9.33 5.95
N LEU A 171 -4.67 -9.53 6.44
CA LEU A 171 -5.44 -8.54 7.18
C LEU A 171 -5.60 -9.01 8.62
N ARG A 172 -5.10 -8.20 9.57
CA ARG A 172 -5.27 -8.43 11.01
C ARG A 172 -5.69 -7.16 11.70
N ASP A 173 -6.72 -7.24 12.54
CA ASP A 173 -7.23 -6.10 13.31
C ASP A 173 -7.53 -4.88 12.42
N THR A 174 -8.04 -5.11 11.21
CA THR A 174 -8.17 -4.06 10.18
C THR A 174 -9.63 -3.66 9.97
N SER A 175 -9.89 -2.36 9.85
CA SER A 175 -11.25 -1.83 9.67
C SER A 175 -11.43 -1.07 8.35
N PHE A 176 -12.64 -1.15 7.80
CA PHE A 176 -13.11 -0.39 6.64
C PHE A 176 -14.38 0.35 7.03
N THR A 177 -14.36 1.69 6.99
CA THR A 177 -15.48 2.52 7.41
C THR A 177 -15.79 3.63 6.41
N ASN A 178 -17.00 4.20 6.53
CA ASN A 178 -17.43 5.43 5.87
C ASN A 178 -17.21 5.42 4.34
N ALA A 179 -17.90 4.52 3.63
CA ALA A 179 -17.84 4.26 2.19
C ALA A 179 -16.65 3.45 1.67
N SER A 180 -15.60 3.24 2.46
CA SER A 180 -14.48 2.38 2.06
C SER A 180 -14.88 0.90 1.99
N TYR A 181 -14.13 0.12 1.20
CA TYR A 181 -14.33 -1.32 1.08
C TYR A 181 -13.01 -2.08 0.93
N CYS A 182 -13.10 -3.40 1.08
CA CYS A 182 -12.03 -4.33 0.75
C CYS A 182 -12.46 -5.21 -0.43
N SER A 183 -11.65 -5.24 -1.49
CA SER A 183 -11.76 -6.18 -2.59
C SER A 183 -10.38 -6.72 -2.90
N VAL A 184 -10.15 -8.01 -2.64
CA VAL A 184 -8.93 -8.71 -3.07
C VAL A 184 -9.37 -9.92 -3.87
N SER A 185 -9.26 -9.86 -5.19
CA SER A 185 -9.78 -10.91 -6.08
C SER A 185 -9.11 -10.91 -7.46
N PRO A 186 -8.47 -12.02 -7.90
CA PRO A 186 -8.07 -13.17 -7.06
C PRO A 186 -6.88 -12.84 -6.16
N GLY A 187 -6.60 -13.63 -5.14
CA GLY A 187 -5.43 -13.47 -4.28
C GLY A 187 -5.22 -14.62 -3.30
N TYR A 188 -4.13 -14.58 -2.53
CA TYR A 188 -3.91 -15.44 -1.37
C TYR A 188 -4.25 -14.63 -0.13
N LEU A 189 -5.13 -15.15 0.73
CA LEU A 189 -5.79 -14.32 1.73
C LEU A 189 -5.79 -14.96 3.11
N PHE A 190 -5.31 -14.21 4.09
CA PHE A 190 -5.51 -14.47 5.51
C PHE A 190 -6.24 -13.28 6.12
N VAL A 191 -7.42 -13.52 6.68
CA VAL A 191 -8.29 -12.48 7.23
C VAL A 191 -8.66 -12.86 8.66
N ASP A 192 -8.23 -12.06 9.62
CA ASP A 192 -8.53 -12.25 11.05
C ASP A 192 -8.86 -10.91 11.72
N ASN A 193 -9.95 -10.87 12.47
CA ASN A 193 -10.43 -9.68 13.18
C ASN A 193 -10.59 -8.47 12.24
N VAL A 194 -11.44 -8.61 11.22
CA VAL A 194 -11.69 -7.56 10.22
C VAL A 194 -13.14 -7.09 10.28
N THR A 195 -13.32 -5.77 10.33
CA THR A 195 -14.64 -5.12 10.36
C THR A 195 -14.86 -4.26 9.12
N SER A 196 -16.03 -4.33 8.51
CA SER A 196 -16.47 -3.39 7.48
C SER A 196 -17.82 -2.79 7.84
N ASP A 197 -17.93 -1.46 7.90
CA ASP A 197 -19.17 -0.76 8.21
C ASP A 197 -19.43 0.42 7.27
N GLY A 198 -20.59 0.43 6.61
CA GLY A 198 -21.03 1.55 5.78
C GLY A 198 -20.35 1.62 4.41
N SER A 199 -20.04 0.47 3.80
CA SER A 199 -19.43 0.42 2.46
C SER A 199 -20.39 0.88 1.35
N THR A 200 -19.88 1.64 0.38
CA THR A 200 -20.61 2.03 -0.85
C THR A 200 -20.65 0.91 -1.91
N GLN A 201 -19.94 -0.20 -1.68
CA GLN A 201 -19.93 -1.38 -2.53
C GLN A 201 -20.16 -2.65 -1.67
N PHE A 202 -19.33 -3.67 -1.89
CA PHE A 202 -19.21 -4.85 -1.04
C PHE A 202 -18.56 -4.45 0.29
N GLY A 203 -18.89 -5.11 1.39
CA GLY A 203 -18.10 -4.95 2.61
C GLY A 203 -16.71 -5.57 2.42
N LEU A 204 -16.71 -6.87 2.17
CA LEU A 204 -15.52 -7.66 1.83
C LEU A 204 -15.80 -8.50 0.57
N ASN A 205 -15.03 -8.28 -0.49
CA ASN A 205 -14.99 -9.12 -1.68
C ASN A 205 -13.66 -9.88 -1.72
N LEU A 206 -13.72 -11.18 -1.41
CA LEU A 206 -12.55 -12.04 -1.23
C LEU A 206 -12.58 -13.14 -2.29
N GLY A 207 -11.79 -12.97 -3.33
CA GLY A 207 -11.55 -13.96 -4.37
C GLY A 207 -10.19 -14.63 -4.16
N SER A 208 -10.14 -15.95 -4.13
CA SER A 208 -8.87 -16.66 -3.92
C SER A 208 -8.59 -17.78 -4.91
N ASP A 209 -7.32 -17.93 -5.28
CA ASP A 209 -6.78 -19.06 -6.06
C ASP A 209 -6.36 -20.23 -5.15
N SER A 210 -6.56 -20.10 -3.83
CA SER A 210 -6.11 -21.01 -2.79
C SER A 210 -7.12 -21.10 -1.65
N ASP A 211 -6.82 -21.91 -0.63
CA ASP A 211 -7.63 -21.94 0.59
C ASP A 211 -7.72 -20.55 1.22
N LEU A 212 -8.95 -20.12 1.51
CA LEU A 212 -9.26 -18.83 2.10
C LEU A 212 -9.54 -19.03 3.59
N PHE A 213 -8.74 -18.40 4.45
CA PHE A 213 -8.95 -18.40 5.90
C PHE A 213 -9.57 -17.07 6.33
N ILE A 214 -10.78 -17.14 6.89
CA ILE A 214 -11.52 -16.00 7.43
C ILE A 214 -11.96 -16.32 8.85
N ASP A 215 -11.52 -15.52 9.81
CA ASP A 215 -11.97 -15.60 11.20
C ASP A 215 -12.27 -14.20 11.77
N ASN A 216 -13.16 -14.14 12.76
CA ASN A 216 -13.53 -12.91 13.48
C ASN A 216 -13.91 -11.74 12.54
N VAL A 217 -14.78 -12.00 11.57
CA VAL A 217 -15.23 -10.97 10.60
C VAL A 217 -16.63 -10.48 10.89
N SER A 218 -16.80 -9.15 10.84
CA SER A 218 -18.09 -8.47 10.93
C SER A 218 -18.26 -7.51 9.76
N VAL A 219 -19.40 -7.60 9.06
CA VAL A 219 -19.76 -6.66 8.00
C VAL A 219 -21.16 -6.12 8.24
N THR A 220 -21.30 -4.80 8.26
CA THR A 220 -22.57 -4.10 8.44
C THR A 220 -22.74 -2.98 7.40
N ASN A 221 -24.00 -2.63 7.09
CA ASN A 221 -24.34 -1.49 6.24
C ASN A 221 -23.62 -1.45 4.87
N ALA A 222 -23.40 -2.60 4.24
CA ALA A 222 -22.87 -2.67 2.88
C ALA A 222 -23.98 -2.37 1.85
N SER A 223 -23.62 -1.63 0.79
CA SER A 223 -24.56 -1.28 -0.28
C SER A 223 -24.82 -2.46 -1.23
N TYR A 224 -23.84 -3.35 -1.41
CA TYR A 224 -23.96 -4.61 -2.17
C TYR A 224 -23.92 -5.81 -1.20
N ALA A 225 -23.36 -6.95 -1.63
CA ALA A 225 -23.16 -8.09 -0.74
C ALA A 225 -22.21 -7.71 0.41
N GLY A 226 -22.60 -8.03 1.66
CA GLY A 226 -21.74 -7.82 2.82
C GLY A 226 -20.43 -8.59 2.69
N LEU A 227 -20.52 -9.91 2.54
CA LEU A 227 -19.39 -10.79 2.27
C LEU A 227 -19.60 -11.48 0.92
N GLN A 228 -18.69 -11.24 -0.02
CA GLN A 228 -18.62 -11.97 -1.28
C GLN A 228 -17.38 -12.86 -1.28
N LEU A 229 -17.60 -14.16 -1.48
CA LEU A 229 -16.55 -15.16 -1.59
C LEU A 229 -16.57 -15.72 -3.00
N SER A 230 -15.45 -15.67 -3.70
CA SER A 230 -15.32 -16.20 -5.06
C SER A 230 -14.08 -17.06 -5.20
N GLY A 231 -14.16 -18.04 -6.08
CA GLY A 231 -13.00 -18.81 -6.51
C GLY A 231 -12.60 -18.42 -7.93
N ASP A 232 -11.33 -18.57 -8.26
CA ASP A 232 -10.90 -18.45 -9.66
C ASP A 232 -11.19 -19.75 -10.42
N THR A 233 -11.65 -19.56 -11.66
CA THR A 233 -11.84 -20.55 -12.73
C THR A 233 -10.66 -21.50 -12.94
N ARG A 234 -9.45 -21.16 -12.46
CA ARG A 234 -8.22 -21.94 -12.68
C ARG A 234 -8.03 -23.11 -11.71
N ASN A 235 -8.41 -22.98 -10.44
CA ASN A 235 -8.03 -23.98 -9.42
C ASN A 235 -9.15 -24.42 -8.46
N GLY A 236 -10.32 -23.79 -8.44
CA GLY A 236 -11.31 -24.02 -7.39
C GLY A 236 -10.79 -23.55 -6.02
N THR A 237 -11.69 -23.30 -5.09
CA THR A 237 -11.35 -22.62 -3.84
C THR A 237 -12.08 -23.30 -2.69
N ASN A 238 -11.35 -23.79 -1.70
CA ASN A 238 -11.96 -24.14 -0.43
C ASN A 238 -12.06 -22.88 0.41
N VAL A 239 -13.25 -22.61 0.91
CA VAL A 239 -13.50 -21.50 1.84
C VAL A 239 -13.65 -22.09 3.23
N LEU A 240 -12.75 -21.72 4.15
CA LEU A 240 -12.89 -22.03 5.56
C LEU A 240 -13.39 -20.79 6.30
N ILE A 241 -14.64 -20.84 6.76
CA ILE A 241 -15.26 -19.81 7.60
C ILE A 241 -15.06 -20.24 9.06
N GLY A 242 -14.37 -19.41 9.85
CA GLY A 242 -14.12 -19.61 11.27
C GLY A 242 -15.38 -19.57 12.13
N THR A 243 -15.23 -19.84 13.43
CA THR A 243 -16.37 -20.01 14.35
C THR A 243 -17.05 -18.70 14.76
N ASN A 244 -16.42 -17.55 14.52
CA ASN A 244 -16.86 -16.23 14.97
C ASN A 244 -17.18 -15.30 13.79
N VAL A 245 -17.93 -15.79 12.81
CA VAL A 245 -18.37 -14.97 11.67
C VAL A 245 -19.85 -14.66 11.80
N THR A 246 -20.18 -13.37 11.91
CA THR A 246 -21.57 -12.89 11.93
C THR A 246 -21.93 -12.34 10.56
N LEU A 247 -22.85 -13.00 9.86
CA LEU A 247 -23.43 -12.54 8.60
C LEU A 247 -24.87 -12.12 8.86
N GLU A 248 -25.10 -10.83 9.05
CA GLU A 248 -26.43 -10.27 9.20
C GLU A 248 -26.84 -9.61 7.87
N GLY A 249 -28.00 -10.01 7.36
CA GLY A 249 -28.62 -9.35 6.21
C GLY A 249 -29.18 -7.99 6.63
N ASN A 250 -29.26 -7.05 5.69
CA ASN A 250 -30.04 -5.82 5.87
C ASN A 250 -31.53 -6.14 6.07
#